data_AF-A0A353DZK2-F1
#
_entry.id   AF-A0A353DZK2-F1
#
_cell.length_a   1.000
_cell.length_b   1.000
_cell.length_c   1.000
_cell.angle_alpha   90.00
_cell.angle_beta   90.00
_cell.angle_gamma   90.00
#
_symmetry.space_group_name_H-M   'P 1'
#
loop_
_entity.id
_entity.type
_entity.pdbx_description
1 polymer ?
#
loop_
_entity_poly.entity_id
_entity_poly.type
_entity_poly.pdbx_seq_one_letter_code
_entity_poly.pdbx_strand_id
1 'polypeptide(L)'
;MKQKKTKQANRWHVHVCLLFAGLNLAWASLRAAEDRVYYEVDDYPDVEKIDAHFHIRTVDSSFVAEAAKEGFRFLNVAVHVSDPVAFRQRHQAAYAQKKAHPNRVEVMVAFELRGWDDPDWVERTIQYLGQAKERGALGVKVWKDIGMVFRDRENQLVMIDHPQFDPVFDFMEREGMRLMGHLGEPRNCWLPLEEMTVKNDRRYFQNNPQYHMYLHPEMPSYEEQLAARDRMLGKHPNLPFLGAHFGSLEWSVDALARFLEEHPSAVVDTAARMGQLEYQSQRDWKKVRDFMLKYQDRILYGTDGGVQAPGQAASALIQMQKRWQSDWIYLASREEQSVPELDLPVKGLHLPRSVLDKIYHGNARRLFPTAWTE
;
A
#
# COMPACT_ATOMS: atom_id res chain seq x y z
N MET A 1 35.92 -3.84 82.19
CA MET A 1 36.11 -5.18 81.59
C MET A 1 35.16 -5.35 80.40
N LYS A 2 35.71 -5.68 79.23
CA LYS A 2 35.09 -6.26 78.01
C LYS A 2 33.60 -5.92 77.69
N GLN A 3 33.37 -5.13 76.63
CA GLN A 3 32.74 -5.65 75.41
C GLN A 3 32.92 -4.68 74.22
N LYS A 4 33.43 -5.26 73.14
CA LYS A 4 33.80 -4.67 71.85
C LYS A 4 32.78 -5.18 70.83
N LYS A 5 32.54 -4.36 69.80
CA LYS A 5 32.27 -4.77 68.41
C LYS A 5 31.00 -5.58 68.16
N THR A 6 30.03 -4.94 67.51
CA THR A 6 29.42 -5.38 66.23
C THR A 6 28.16 -4.55 66.01
N LYS A 7 28.16 -3.63 65.02
CA LYS A 7 26.91 -3.14 64.37
C LYS A 7 27.12 -2.14 63.22
N GLN A 8 28.36 -1.77 62.87
CA GLN A 8 28.59 -0.75 61.84
C GLN A 8 29.04 -1.28 60.46
N ALA A 9 29.26 -2.60 60.31
CA ALA A 9 29.73 -3.19 59.05
C ALA A 9 28.61 -3.59 58.05
N ASN A 10 27.34 -3.70 58.50
CA ASN A 10 26.24 -4.21 57.66
C ASN A 10 25.42 -3.14 56.91
N ARG A 11 25.67 -1.84 57.15
CA ARG A 11 24.90 -0.77 56.48
C ARG A 11 25.52 -0.28 55.17
N TRP A 12 26.83 -0.45 54.97
CA TRP A 12 27.51 -0.06 53.72
C TRP A 12 27.42 -1.12 52.62
N HIS A 13 27.30 -2.41 52.98
CA HIS A 13 27.16 -3.49 52.00
C HIS A 13 25.77 -3.52 51.32
N VAL A 14 24.71 -3.08 52.01
CA VAL A 14 23.34 -3.11 51.45
C VAL A 14 23.11 -1.96 50.45
N HIS A 15 23.72 -0.79 50.66
CA HIS A 15 23.56 0.36 49.74
C HIS A 15 24.43 0.25 48.48
N VAL A 16 25.61 -0.38 48.55
CA VAL A 16 26.43 -0.65 47.36
C VAL A 16 25.80 -1.75 46.49
N CYS A 17 25.24 -2.81 47.08
CA CYS A 17 24.54 -3.85 46.32
C CYS A 17 23.25 -3.35 45.63
N LEU A 18 22.51 -2.41 46.23
CA LEU A 18 21.31 -1.84 45.61
C LEU A 18 21.62 -0.88 44.45
N LEU A 19 22.72 -0.13 44.52
CA LEU A 19 23.21 0.70 43.41
C LEU A 19 23.71 -0.16 42.24
N PHE A 20 24.46 -1.24 42.51
CA PHE A 20 24.89 -2.17 41.46
C PHE A 20 23.73 -2.98 40.87
N ALA A 21 22.73 -3.37 41.65
CA ALA A 21 21.53 -4.04 41.14
C ALA A 21 20.66 -3.10 40.29
N GLY A 22 20.49 -1.84 40.71
CA GLY A 22 19.75 -0.82 39.96
C GLY A 22 20.43 -0.41 38.64
N LEU A 23 21.77 -0.30 38.62
CA LEU A 23 22.53 -0.06 37.39
C LEU A 23 22.51 -1.27 36.44
N ASN A 24 22.58 -2.50 36.94
CA ASN A 24 22.47 -3.71 36.11
C ASN A 24 21.06 -3.91 35.54
N LEU A 25 20.00 -3.57 36.28
CA LEU A 25 18.62 -3.60 35.79
C LEU A 25 18.37 -2.51 34.75
N ALA A 26 18.92 -1.30 34.94
CA ALA A 26 18.83 -0.21 33.96
C ALA A 26 19.63 -0.51 32.68
N TRP A 27 20.81 -1.15 32.79
CA TRP A 27 21.60 -1.59 31.64
C TRP A 27 20.98 -2.79 30.93
N ALA A 28 20.36 -3.73 31.65
CA ALA A 28 19.64 -4.84 31.06
C ALA A 28 18.34 -4.38 30.36
N SER A 29 17.65 -3.38 30.91
CA SER A 29 16.48 -2.78 30.26
C SER A 29 16.86 -1.90 29.06
N LEU A 30 17.99 -1.18 29.11
CA LEU A 30 18.50 -0.47 27.93
C LEU A 30 18.94 -1.44 26.83
N ARG A 31 19.64 -2.54 27.15
CA ARG A 31 19.98 -3.58 26.18
C ARG A 31 18.77 -4.34 25.63
N ALA A 32 17.74 -4.59 26.46
CA ALA A 32 16.50 -5.20 26.01
C ALA A 32 15.67 -4.25 25.13
N ALA A 33 15.78 -2.93 25.34
CA ALA A 33 15.19 -1.90 24.48
C ALA A 33 16.00 -1.66 23.20
N GLU A 34 17.32 -1.92 23.21
CA GLU A 34 18.22 -1.75 22.06
C GLU A 34 18.20 -2.92 21.05
N ASP A 35 17.80 -4.15 21.42
CA ASP A 35 18.05 -5.34 20.56
C ASP A 35 16.87 -6.30 20.31
N ARG A 36 15.63 -5.82 20.15
CA ARG A 36 14.60 -6.66 19.50
C ARG A 36 14.72 -6.55 17.97
N VAL A 37 15.44 -7.50 17.38
CA VAL A 37 15.63 -7.64 15.92
C VAL A 37 14.30 -7.90 15.18
N TYR A 38 13.32 -8.48 15.88
CA TYR A 38 12.00 -8.82 15.34
C TYR A 38 10.91 -8.28 16.27
N TYR A 39 9.75 -7.96 15.69
CA TYR A 39 8.52 -7.77 16.43
C TYR A 39 7.93 -9.14 16.82
N GLU A 40 7.19 -9.16 17.92
CA GLU A 40 6.22 -10.21 18.23
C GLU A 40 4.84 -9.84 17.67
N VAL A 41 3.94 -10.82 17.52
CA VAL A 41 2.56 -10.54 17.03
C VAL A 41 1.85 -9.50 17.91
N ASP A 42 2.05 -9.60 19.22
CA ASP A 42 1.45 -8.71 20.21
C ASP A 42 1.97 -7.28 20.18
N ASP A 43 3.08 -7.00 19.48
CA ASP A 43 3.59 -5.64 19.29
C ASP A 43 2.72 -4.84 18.28
N TYR A 44 1.78 -5.49 17.58
CA TYR A 44 0.91 -4.88 16.57
C TYR A 44 0.31 -3.53 17.01
N PRO A 45 -0.29 -3.36 18.21
CA PRO A 45 -0.94 -2.11 18.59
C PRO A 45 0.03 -0.91 18.68
N ASP A 46 1.31 -1.16 18.95
CA ASP A 46 2.33 -0.13 19.19
C ASP A 46 3.03 0.34 17.90
N VAL A 47 2.80 -0.34 16.78
CA VAL A 47 3.43 -0.05 15.49
C VAL A 47 2.68 1.08 14.79
N GLU A 48 3.40 2.08 14.28
CA GLU A 48 2.82 3.05 13.36
C GLU A 48 2.49 2.39 12.02
N LYS A 49 1.29 2.65 11.49
CA LYS A 49 0.82 2.04 10.24
C LYS A 49 0.27 3.10 9.30
N ILE A 50 0.74 3.09 8.07
CA ILE A 50 0.19 3.84 6.94
C ILE A 50 -0.35 2.82 5.95
N ASP A 51 -1.67 2.78 5.79
CA ASP A 51 -2.29 2.09 4.67
C ASP A 51 -2.20 3.01 3.45
N ALA A 52 -1.20 2.77 2.61
CA ALA A 52 -0.86 3.63 1.47
C ALA A 52 -1.78 3.41 0.26
N HIS A 53 -2.84 2.60 0.39
CA HIS A 53 -3.82 2.39 -0.66
C HIS A 53 -5.19 2.04 -0.06
N PHE A 54 -6.00 3.07 0.17
CA PHE A 54 -7.31 2.93 0.78
C PHE A 54 -8.36 3.80 0.08
N HIS A 55 -9.64 3.43 0.15
CA HIS A 55 -10.74 4.10 -0.55
C HIS A 55 -11.86 4.56 0.40
N ILE A 56 -11.84 5.82 0.82
CA ILE A 56 -12.89 6.42 1.66
C ILE A 56 -13.74 7.35 0.79
N ARG A 57 -14.94 6.88 0.43
CA ARG A 57 -15.85 7.54 -0.54
C ARG A 57 -17.00 8.30 0.12
N THR A 58 -16.93 8.50 1.43
CA THR A 58 -17.93 9.19 2.23
C THR A 58 -17.30 10.35 2.99
N VAL A 59 -18.11 11.35 3.36
CA VAL A 59 -17.71 12.45 4.26
C VAL A 59 -17.80 12.06 5.74
N ASP A 60 -18.48 10.95 6.05
CA ASP A 60 -18.51 10.35 7.38
C ASP A 60 -17.09 9.89 7.75
N SER A 61 -16.52 10.54 8.75
CA SER A 61 -15.11 10.37 9.15
C SER A 61 -14.92 9.46 10.35
N SER A 62 -16.00 8.80 10.81
CA SER A 62 -15.98 7.89 11.96
C SER A 62 -15.03 6.71 11.77
N PHE A 63 -14.94 6.14 10.57
CA PHE A 63 -13.99 5.06 10.27
C PHE A 63 -12.54 5.48 10.58
N VAL A 64 -12.12 6.66 10.11
CA VAL A 64 -10.76 7.17 10.33
C VAL A 64 -10.53 7.44 11.81
N ALA A 65 -11.52 8.04 12.50
CA ALA A 65 -11.42 8.31 13.92
C ALA A 65 -11.23 7.04 14.77
N GLU A 66 -11.93 5.96 14.42
CA GLU A 66 -11.77 4.67 15.09
C GLU A 66 -10.47 3.97 14.72
N ALA A 67 -10.11 3.90 13.43
CA ALA A 67 -8.86 3.28 12.99
C ALA A 67 -7.61 4.00 13.54
N ALA A 68 -7.70 5.32 13.77
CA ALA A 68 -6.62 6.09 14.38
C ALA A 68 -6.25 5.62 15.80
N LYS A 69 -7.19 4.98 16.53
CA LYS A 69 -6.93 4.40 17.86
C LYS A 69 -5.99 3.20 17.80
N GLU A 70 -5.85 2.56 16.64
CA GLU A 70 -4.90 1.47 16.36
C GLU A 70 -3.62 1.95 15.65
N GLY A 71 -3.40 3.27 15.61
CA GLY A 71 -2.20 3.87 15.04
C GLY A 71 -2.26 4.08 13.52
N PHE A 72 -3.39 3.83 12.87
CA PHE A 72 -3.49 3.97 11.41
C PHE A 72 -3.49 5.40 10.91
N ARG A 73 -2.93 5.54 9.71
CA ARG A 73 -2.98 6.66 8.80
C ARG A 73 -3.27 6.13 7.39
N PHE A 74 -3.77 6.98 6.52
CA PHE A 74 -4.28 6.57 5.21
C PHE A 74 -3.79 7.48 4.10
N LEU A 75 -3.42 6.87 2.98
CA LEU A 75 -3.48 7.53 1.68
C LEU A 75 -4.84 7.18 1.06
N ASN A 76 -5.76 8.15 1.07
CA ASN A 76 -7.08 7.99 0.48
C ASN A 76 -7.01 8.25 -1.03
N VAL A 77 -7.26 7.20 -1.81
CA VAL A 77 -7.13 7.18 -3.26
C VAL A 77 -8.52 7.39 -3.90
N ALA A 78 -8.74 8.57 -4.48
CA ALA A 78 -9.90 8.81 -5.32
C ALA A 78 -9.65 8.22 -6.72
N VAL A 79 -10.49 7.27 -7.12
CA VAL A 79 -10.43 6.62 -8.44
C VAL A 79 -11.41 7.26 -9.42
N HIS A 80 -11.00 7.35 -10.69
CA HIS A 80 -11.85 7.84 -11.77
C HIS A 80 -13.12 6.96 -11.94
N VAL A 81 -14.19 7.59 -12.44
CA VAL A 81 -15.43 6.97 -12.91
C VAL A 81 -16.01 7.85 -14.00
N SER A 82 -16.65 7.24 -14.99
CA SER A 82 -17.26 7.96 -16.11
C SER A 82 -18.42 8.86 -15.71
N ASP A 83 -19.13 8.56 -14.61
CA ASP A 83 -20.19 9.44 -14.11
C ASP A 83 -19.58 10.68 -13.43
N PRO A 84 -19.82 11.89 -13.97
CA PRO A 84 -19.16 13.11 -13.49
C PRO A 84 -19.64 13.54 -12.10
N VAL A 85 -20.84 13.14 -11.68
CA VAL A 85 -21.35 13.44 -10.34
C VAL A 85 -20.61 12.58 -9.31
N ALA A 86 -20.53 11.28 -9.55
CA ALA A 86 -19.79 10.34 -8.71
C ALA A 86 -18.29 10.67 -8.68
N PHE A 87 -17.69 11.06 -9.81
CA PHE A 87 -16.29 11.51 -9.85
C PHE A 87 -16.06 12.67 -8.89
N ARG A 88 -16.87 13.74 -8.98
CA ARG A 88 -16.77 14.90 -8.08
C ARG A 88 -17.03 14.52 -6.63
N GLN A 89 -18.02 13.68 -6.34
CA GLN A 89 -18.35 13.24 -4.98
C GLN A 89 -17.19 12.48 -4.33
N ARG A 90 -16.49 11.61 -5.06
CA ARG A 90 -15.31 10.89 -4.55
C ARG A 90 -14.19 11.85 -4.16
N HIS A 91 -13.91 12.85 -4.99
CA HIS A 91 -12.91 13.87 -4.69
C HIS A 91 -13.32 14.74 -3.51
N GLN A 92 -14.60 15.15 -3.45
CA GLN A 92 -15.14 15.91 -2.31
C GLN A 92 -15.02 15.12 -1.01
N ALA A 93 -15.37 13.84 -1.01
CA ALA A 93 -15.19 12.95 0.15
C ALA A 93 -13.71 12.85 0.55
N ALA A 94 -12.80 12.67 -0.40
CA ALA A 94 -11.36 12.57 -0.10
C ALA A 94 -10.82 13.83 0.58
N TYR A 95 -11.12 15.02 0.06
CA TYR A 95 -10.72 16.28 0.69
C TYR A 95 -11.43 16.53 2.02
N ALA A 96 -12.69 16.12 2.18
CA ALA A 96 -13.41 16.23 3.46
C ALA A 96 -12.74 15.36 4.55
N GLN A 97 -12.30 14.15 4.20
CA GLN A 97 -11.56 13.27 5.12
C GLN A 97 -10.21 13.89 5.53
N LYS A 98 -9.43 14.40 4.57
CA LYS A 98 -8.18 15.12 4.87
C LYS A 98 -8.42 16.33 5.76
N LYS A 99 -9.48 17.11 5.50
CA LYS A 99 -9.83 18.26 6.35
C LYS A 99 -10.23 17.85 7.77
N ALA A 100 -10.96 16.75 7.92
CA ALA A 100 -11.37 16.23 9.22
C ALA A 100 -10.18 15.63 10.01
N HIS A 101 -9.19 15.09 9.31
CA HIS A 101 -8.07 14.36 9.89
C HIS A 101 -6.72 14.71 9.22
N PRO A 102 -6.24 15.96 9.34
CA PRO A 102 -5.11 16.47 8.54
C PRO A 102 -3.79 15.71 8.73
N ASN A 103 -3.56 15.15 9.93
CA ASN A 103 -2.32 14.43 10.26
C ASN A 103 -2.47 12.90 10.08
N ARG A 104 -3.62 12.44 9.57
CA ARG A 104 -3.93 11.01 9.39
C ARG A 104 -4.33 10.66 7.96
N VAL A 105 -4.96 11.58 7.22
CA VAL A 105 -5.46 11.30 5.88
C VAL A 105 -4.79 12.22 4.86
N GLU A 106 -4.24 11.58 3.85
CA GLU A 106 -3.68 12.20 2.67
C GLU A 106 -4.48 11.82 1.44
N VAL A 107 -4.34 12.57 0.34
CA VAL A 107 -5.21 12.40 -0.84
C VAL A 107 -4.39 12.15 -2.10
N MET A 108 -4.76 11.11 -2.84
CA MET A 108 -4.49 11.01 -4.27
C MET A 108 -5.78 11.26 -5.03
N VAL A 109 -5.70 12.06 -6.10
CA VAL A 109 -6.82 12.38 -6.98
C VAL A 109 -6.77 11.55 -8.26
N ALA A 110 -7.81 11.56 -9.07
CA ALA A 110 -7.74 11.17 -10.47
C ALA A 110 -8.03 12.39 -11.34
N PHE A 111 -7.61 12.38 -12.61
CA PHE A 111 -8.09 13.34 -13.60
C PHE A 111 -9.26 12.74 -14.40
N GLU A 112 -10.02 13.61 -15.07
CA GLU A 112 -11.13 13.23 -15.95
C GLU A 112 -10.60 12.77 -17.30
N LEU A 113 -11.14 11.65 -17.82
CA LEU A 113 -10.92 11.24 -19.21
C LEU A 113 -11.95 11.83 -20.16
N ARG A 114 -13.02 12.44 -19.62
CA ARG A 114 -14.04 13.10 -20.41
C ARG A 114 -13.47 14.28 -21.20
N GLY A 115 -13.90 14.40 -22.46
CA GLY A 115 -13.45 15.46 -23.36
C GLY A 115 -12.04 15.22 -23.88
N TRP A 116 -11.54 13.98 -23.82
CA TRP A 116 -10.25 13.56 -24.36
C TRP A 116 -10.00 14.05 -25.79
N ASP A 117 -10.99 13.97 -26.67
CA ASP A 117 -10.86 14.36 -28.07
C ASP A 117 -10.91 15.90 -28.29
N ASP A 118 -11.12 16.68 -27.24
CA ASP A 118 -11.12 18.14 -27.31
C ASP A 118 -9.67 18.66 -27.35
N PRO A 119 -9.36 19.67 -28.19
CA PRO A 119 -7.99 20.15 -28.39
C PRO A 119 -7.35 20.76 -27.12
N ASP A 120 -8.16 21.18 -26.15
CA ASP A 120 -7.72 21.78 -24.88
C ASP A 120 -7.74 20.79 -23.70
N TRP A 121 -8.01 19.50 -23.92
CA TRP A 121 -8.06 18.50 -22.83
C TRP A 121 -6.78 18.45 -21.99
N VAL A 122 -5.62 18.50 -22.63
CA VAL A 122 -4.31 18.49 -21.96
C VAL A 122 -4.16 19.71 -21.05
N GLU A 123 -4.48 20.90 -21.56
CA GLU A 123 -4.38 22.17 -20.81
C GLU A 123 -5.32 22.16 -19.60
N ARG A 124 -6.58 21.77 -19.78
CA ARG A 124 -7.55 21.66 -18.68
C ARG A 124 -7.13 20.64 -17.63
N THR A 125 -6.57 19.51 -18.06
CA THR A 125 -6.08 18.47 -17.15
C THR A 125 -4.91 18.98 -16.31
N ILE A 126 -3.93 19.64 -16.94
CA ILE A 126 -2.79 20.26 -16.24
C ILE A 126 -3.28 21.32 -15.25
N GLN A 127 -4.20 22.19 -15.66
CA GLN A 127 -4.78 23.22 -14.79
C GLN A 127 -5.46 22.60 -13.56
N TYR A 128 -6.27 21.54 -13.77
CA TYR A 128 -6.91 20.80 -12.69
C TYR A 128 -5.91 20.18 -11.73
N LEU A 129 -4.84 19.55 -12.24
CA LEU A 129 -3.81 18.95 -11.41
C LEU A 129 -3.04 19.99 -10.58
N GLY A 130 -2.75 21.17 -11.15
CA GLY A 130 -2.21 22.30 -10.40
C GLY A 130 -3.11 22.70 -9.22
N GLN A 131 -4.41 22.86 -9.46
CA GLN A 131 -5.38 23.17 -8.40
C GLN A 131 -5.50 22.04 -7.36
N ALA A 132 -5.44 20.78 -7.78
CA ALA A 132 -5.47 19.64 -6.88
C ALA A 132 -4.24 19.62 -5.96
N LYS A 133 -3.05 19.90 -6.51
CA LYS A 133 -1.81 20.04 -5.75
C LYS A 133 -1.88 21.18 -4.74
N GLU A 134 -2.37 22.35 -5.13
CA GLU A 134 -2.58 23.49 -4.23
C GLU A 134 -3.54 23.16 -3.06
N ARG A 135 -4.51 22.27 -3.30
CA ARG A 135 -5.43 21.76 -2.28
C ARG A 135 -4.86 20.61 -1.45
N GLY A 136 -3.60 20.24 -1.66
CA GLY A 136 -2.88 19.24 -0.89
C GLY A 136 -3.00 17.81 -1.40
N ALA A 137 -3.35 17.60 -2.67
CA ALA A 137 -3.21 16.27 -3.29
C ALA A 137 -1.72 15.92 -3.45
N LEU A 138 -1.34 14.70 -3.06
CA LEU A 138 0.04 14.21 -3.15
C LEU A 138 0.38 13.63 -4.53
N GLY A 139 -0.63 13.34 -5.34
CA GLY A 139 -0.44 12.75 -6.64
C GLY A 139 -1.74 12.31 -7.30
N VAL A 140 -1.58 11.55 -8.38
CA VAL A 140 -2.65 11.12 -9.27
C VAL A 140 -2.74 9.59 -9.33
N LYS A 141 -3.94 9.06 -9.24
CA LYS A 141 -4.30 7.69 -9.53
C LYS A 141 -4.75 7.58 -10.98
N VAL A 142 -4.12 6.69 -11.71
CA VAL A 142 -4.63 6.12 -12.96
C VAL A 142 -4.92 4.65 -12.71
N TRP A 143 -6.00 4.13 -13.31
CA TRP A 143 -6.40 2.75 -13.10
C TRP A 143 -6.85 2.10 -14.40
N LYS A 144 -7.29 0.85 -14.31
CA LYS A 144 -7.54 -0.05 -15.43
C LYS A 144 -8.62 0.39 -16.42
N ASP A 145 -9.35 1.48 -16.17
CA ASP A 145 -10.19 2.04 -17.23
C ASP A 145 -9.35 2.53 -18.41
N ILE A 146 -8.18 3.10 -18.16
CA ILE A 146 -7.15 3.31 -19.17
C ILE A 146 -6.58 1.94 -19.57
N GLY A 147 -6.67 1.62 -20.86
CA GLY A 147 -6.22 0.36 -21.43
C GLY A 147 -7.24 -0.79 -21.43
N MET A 148 -8.35 -0.70 -20.69
CA MET A 148 -9.38 -1.76 -20.70
C MET A 148 -10.82 -1.29 -20.92
N VAL A 149 -11.12 0.01 -20.76
CA VAL A 149 -12.51 0.52 -20.87
C VAL A 149 -12.59 1.77 -21.71
N PHE A 150 -11.73 2.75 -21.42
CA PHE A 150 -11.78 4.06 -22.04
C PHE A 150 -11.34 3.98 -23.50
N ARG A 151 -12.17 4.56 -24.38
CA ARG A 151 -11.97 4.59 -25.82
C ARG A 151 -12.06 6.02 -26.33
N ASP A 152 -11.30 6.33 -27.36
CA ASP A 152 -11.38 7.59 -28.10
C ASP A 152 -12.61 7.63 -29.03
N ARG A 153 -12.79 8.73 -29.77
CA ARG A 153 -13.89 8.87 -30.74
C ARG A 153 -13.80 7.89 -31.91
N GLU A 154 -12.61 7.38 -32.23
CA GLU A 154 -12.37 6.32 -33.21
C GLU A 154 -12.61 4.90 -32.63
N ASN A 155 -13.14 4.83 -31.40
CA ASN A 155 -13.47 3.61 -30.67
C ASN A 155 -12.25 2.71 -30.38
N GLN A 156 -11.04 3.27 -30.40
CA GLN A 156 -9.80 2.59 -30.03
C GLN A 156 -9.58 2.68 -28.53
N LEU A 157 -9.09 1.59 -27.92
CA LEU A 157 -8.70 1.63 -26.51
C LEU A 157 -7.51 2.57 -26.34
N VAL A 158 -7.65 3.51 -25.40
CA VAL A 158 -6.56 4.42 -25.07
C VAL A 158 -5.67 3.74 -24.03
N MET A 159 -4.44 3.43 -24.43
CA MET A 159 -3.41 2.86 -23.56
C MET A 159 -2.68 3.95 -22.78
N ILE A 160 -2.07 3.59 -21.64
CA ILE A 160 -1.41 4.56 -20.74
C ILE A 160 -0.18 5.24 -21.36
N ASP A 161 0.44 4.63 -22.37
CA ASP A 161 1.56 5.19 -23.13
C ASP A 161 1.14 6.03 -24.33
N HIS A 162 -0.16 6.33 -24.47
CA HIS A 162 -0.67 7.18 -25.53
C HIS A 162 -0.03 8.59 -25.44
N PRO A 163 0.52 9.16 -26.54
CA PRO A 163 1.30 10.40 -26.51
C PRO A 163 0.59 11.62 -25.93
N GLN A 164 -0.74 11.65 -25.98
CA GLN A 164 -1.53 12.73 -25.40
C GLN A 164 -1.44 12.80 -23.85
N PHE A 165 -1.04 11.73 -23.18
CA PHE A 165 -0.73 11.77 -21.75
C PHE A 165 0.66 12.36 -21.45
N ASP A 166 1.59 12.33 -22.40
CA ASP A 166 3.01 12.69 -22.15
C ASP A 166 3.14 14.10 -21.52
N PRO A 167 2.46 15.16 -22.00
CA PRO A 167 2.54 16.49 -21.37
C PRO A 167 1.95 16.56 -19.95
N VAL A 168 0.97 15.70 -19.64
CA VAL A 168 0.36 15.61 -18.30
C VAL A 168 1.34 14.97 -17.34
N PHE A 169 2.01 13.89 -17.75
CA PHE A 169 3.04 13.23 -16.95
C PHE A 169 4.29 14.09 -16.78
N ASP A 170 4.71 14.81 -17.83
CA ASP A 170 5.79 15.79 -17.74
C ASP A 170 5.48 16.90 -16.72
N PHE A 171 4.23 17.40 -16.70
CA PHE A 171 3.80 18.33 -15.68
C PHE A 171 3.90 17.72 -14.28
N MET A 172 3.38 16.50 -14.10
CA MET A 172 3.46 15.81 -12.81
C MET A 172 4.90 15.61 -12.34
N GLU A 173 5.81 15.19 -13.23
CA GLU A 173 7.24 15.01 -12.92
C GLU A 173 7.86 16.33 -12.46
N ARG A 174 7.69 17.42 -13.21
CA ARG A 174 8.21 18.75 -12.85
C ARG A 174 7.65 19.26 -11.52
N GLU A 175 6.38 19.02 -11.27
CA GLU A 175 5.70 19.47 -10.06
C GLU A 175 5.93 18.52 -8.86
N GLY A 176 6.66 17.42 -9.06
CA GLY A 176 6.88 16.41 -8.03
C GLY A 176 5.58 15.72 -7.58
N MET A 177 4.57 15.62 -8.44
CA MET A 177 3.38 14.81 -8.16
C MET A 177 3.71 13.33 -8.39
N ARG A 178 3.16 12.46 -7.55
CA ARG A 178 3.35 11.00 -7.68
C ARG A 178 2.28 10.43 -8.61
N LEU A 179 2.64 9.43 -9.41
CA LEU A 179 1.67 8.65 -10.19
C LEU A 179 1.47 7.28 -9.54
N MET A 180 0.26 6.98 -9.10
CA MET A 180 -0.13 5.62 -8.70
C MET A 180 -0.83 4.95 -9.90
N GLY A 181 -0.25 3.87 -10.43
CA GLY A 181 -0.79 3.16 -11.58
C GLY A 181 -1.32 1.77 -11.21
N HIS A 182 -2.61 1.54 -11.44
CA HIS A 182 -3.18 0.19 -11.55
C HIS A 182 -3.41 -0.10 -13.04
N LEU A 183 -2.37 -0.59 -13.71
CA LEU A 183 -2.30 -0.68 -15.18
C LEU A 183 -2.30 -2.15 -15.60
N GLY A 184 -3.49 -2.74 -15.58
CA GLY A 184 -3.73 -4.17 -15.79
C GLY A 184 -4.29 -4.85 -14.54
N GLU A 185 -5.12 -5.87 -14.74
CA GLU A 185 -5.67 -6.74 -13.70
C GLU A 185 -4.60 -7.71 -13.13
N PRO A 186 -4.88 -8.49 -12.07
CA PRO A 186 -3.95 -9.57 -11.69
C PRO A 186 -3.82 -10.56 -12.84
N ARG A 187 -2.68 -11.26 -12.96
CA ARG A 187 -2.44 -12.22 -14.05
C ARG A 187 -3.51 -13.30 -14.14
N ASN A 188 -4.11 -13.68 -13.00
CA ASN A 188 -5.26 -14.60 -12.95
C ASN A 188 -6.39 -14.17 -13.90
N CYS A 189 -6.60 -12.88 -14.17
CA CYS A 189 -7.60 -12.38 -15.11
C CYS A 189 -7.45 -12.91 -16.54
N TRP A 190 -6.24 -13.30 -16.95
CA TRP A 190 -5.95 -13.87 -18.27
C TRP A 190 -5.75 -15.40 -18.24
N LEU A 191 -6.02 -16.06 -17.11
CA LEU A 191 -5.91 -17.52 -16.98
C LEU A 191 -7.29 -18.19 -16.98
N PRO A 192 -7.40 -19.46 -17.38
CA PRO A 192 -8.61 -20.23 -17.11
C PRO A 192 -8.83 -20.39 -15.59
N LEU A 193 -10.09 -20.57 -15.15
CA LEU A 193 -10.47 -20.55 -13.73
C LEU A 193 -9.73 -21.60 -12.89
N GLU A 194 -9.48 -22.76 -13.47
CA GLU A 194 -8.76 -23.89 -12.89
C GLU A 194 -7.27 -23.63 -12.65
N GLU A 195 -6.66 -22.69 -13.39
CA GLU A 195 -5.26 -22.31 -13.23
C GLU A 195 -5.08 -21.10 -12.29
N MET A 196 -6.16 -20.42 -11.92
CA MET A 196 -6.07 -19.26 -11.02
C MET A 196 -5.58 -19.66 -9.63
N THR A 197 -4.65 -18.86 -9.11
CA THR A 197 -3.86 -19.18 -7.91
C THR A 197 -4.59 -18.92 -6.59
N VAL A 198 -5.53 -17.98 -6.56
CA VAL A 198 -6.24 -17.58 -5.33
C VAL A 198 -7.76 -17.64 -5.50
N LYS A 199 -8.46 -18.00 -4.42
CA LYS A 199 -9.92 -18.23 -4.44
C LYS A 199 -10.76 -16.99 -4.71
N ASN A 200 -10.33 -15.84 -4.20
CA ASN A 200 -11.04 -14.57 -4.38
C ASN A 200 -11.05 -14.15 -5.86
N ASP A 201 -9.92 -14.25 -6.57
CA ASP A 201 -9.85 -13.97 -8.01
C ASP A 201 -10.72 -14.94 -8.79
N ARG A 202 -10.59 -16.25 -8.54
CA ARG A 202 -11.41 -17.29 -9.19
C ARG A 202 -12.90 -17.01 -9.03
N ARG A 203 -13.34 -16.76 -7.79
CA ARG A 203 -14.75 -16.42 -7.50
C ARG A 203 -15.17 -15.12 -8.17
N TYR A 204 -14.31 -14.10 -8.21
CA TYR A 204 -14.63 -12.82 -8.82
C TYR A 204 -14.83 -12.98 -10.33
N PHE A 205 -13.88 -13.58 -11.04
CA PHE A 205 -13.94 -13.74 -12.50
C PHE A 205 -15.00 -14.74 -12.95
N GLN A 206 -15.27 -15.78 -12.16
CA GLN A 206 -16.41 -16.68 -12.40
C GLN A 206 -17.75 -15.93 -12.36
N ASN A 207 -17.91 -14.99 -11.42
CA ASN A 207 -19.16 -14.23 -11.25
C ASN A 207 -19.22 -12.95 -12.09
N ASN A 208 -18.10 -12.54 -12.72
CA ASN A 208 -18.00 -11.34 -13.52
C ASN A 208 -17.29 -11.66 -14.86
N PRO A 209 -17.88 -12.51 -15.71
CA PRO A 209 -17.24 -12.96 -16.94
C PRO A 209 -16.91 -11.81 -17.90
N GLN A 210 -17.61 -10.67 -17.83
CA GLN A 210 -17.30 -9.46 -18.60
C GLN A 210 -15.95 -8.82 -18.24
N TYR A 211 -15.37 -9.16 -17.08
CA TYR A 211 -14.05 -8.70 -16.65
C TYR A 211 -13.00 -9.81 -16.66
N HIS A 212 -13.35 -11.05 -17.06
CA HIS A 212 -12.44 -12.18 -17.14
C HIS A 212 -11.75 -12.21 -18.51
N MET A 213 -10.61 -11.53 -18.66
CA MET A 213 -9.95 -11.29 -19.95
C MET A 213 -9.54 -12.55 -20.72
N TYR A 214 -9.38 -13.70 -20.06
CA TYR A 214 -9.25 -15.00 -20.74
C TYR A 214 -10.39 -15.27 -21.75
N LEU A 215 -11.59 -14.76 -21.48
CA LEU A 215 -12.78 -14.92 -22.34
C LEU A 215 -12.88 -13.83 -23.43
N HIS A 216 -12.01 -12.82 -23.41
CA HIS A 216 -12.06 -11.64 -24.29
C HIS A 216 -10.71 -11.46 -25.01
N PRO A 217 -10.32 -12.38 -25.91
CA PRO A 217 -9.02 -12.32 -26.61
C PRO A 217 -8.91 -11.11 -27.57
N GLU A 218 -10.00 -10.41 -27.85
CA GLU A 218 -10.02 -9.14 -28.57
C GLU A 218 -9.53 -7.94 -27.75
N MET A 219 -9.47 -8.08 -26.42
CA MET A 219 -8.93 -7.07 -25.51
C MET A 219 -7.41 -7.22 -25.38
N PRO A 220 -6.68 -6.16 -24.96
CA PRO A 220 -5.24 -6.26 -24.79
C PRO A 220 -4.85 -7.35 -23.80
N SER A 221 -3.82 -8.10 -24.17
CA SER A 221 -3.19 -9.12 -23.34
C SER A 221 -2.56 -8.52 -22.08
N TYR A 222 -2.29 -9.39 -21.10
CA TYR A 222 -1.56 -9.02 -19.89
C TYR A 222 -0.20 -8.36 -20.24
N GLU A 223 0.54 -8.97 -21.16
CA GLU A 223 1.85 -8.48 -21.60
C GLU A 223 1.75 -7.11 -22.29
N GLU A 224 0.70 -6.85 -23.07
CA GLU A 224 0.49 -5.54 -23.70
C GLU A 224 0.21 -4.42 -22.67
N GLN A 225 -0.56 -4.72 -21.61
CA GLN A 225 -0.79 -3.77 -20.51
C GLN A 225 0.53 -3.41 -19.80
N LEU A 226 1.34 -4.43 -19.47
CA LEU A 226 2.63 -4.21 -18.83
C LEU A 226 3.61 -3.47 -19.74
N ALA A 227 3.68 -3.83 -21.02
CA ALA A 227 4.56 -3.17 -21.98
C ALA A 227 4.17 -1.70 -22.18
N ALA A 228 2.88 -1.36 -22.15
CA ALA A 228 2.42 0.02 -22.19
C ALA A 228 2.86 0.79 -20.95
N ARG A 229 2.72 0.22 -19.74
CA ARG A 229 3.26 0.81 -18.51
C ARG A 229 4.75 1.08 -18.63
N ASP A 230 5.52 0.09 -19.07
CA ASP A 230 6.99 0.19 -19.10
C ASP A 230 7.47 1.21 -20.15
N ARG A 231 6.78 1.33 -21.29
CA ARG A 231 7.02 2.40 -22.27
C ARG A 231 6.71 3.78 -21.69
N MET A 232 5.60 3.95 -20.97
CA MET A 232 5.27 5.21 -20.29
C MET A 232 6.36 5.59 -19.28
N LEU A 233 6.79 4.65 -18.44
CA LEU A 233 7.88 4.89 -17.47
C LEU A 233 9.22 5.17 -18.15
N GLY A 234 9.48 4.57 -19.32
CA GLY A 234 10.66 4.83 -20.12
C GLY A 234 10.71 6.25 -20.69
N LYS A 235 9.55 6.85 -21.00
CA LYS A 235 9.44 8.26 -21.42
C LYS A 235 9.62 9.24 -20.25
N HIS A 236 9.18 8.85 -19.04
CA HIS A 236 9.19 9.70 -17.84
C HIS A 236 10.00 9.06 -16.70
N PRO A 237 11.32 8.86 -16.87
CA PRO A 237 12.12 8.05 -15.94
C PRO A 237 12.24 8.64 -14.53
N ASN A 238 12.04 9.96 -14.34
CA ASN A 238 12.07 10.57 -13.02
C ASN A 238 10.69 10.79 -12.40
N LEU A 239 9.61 10.46 -13.10
CA LEU A 239 8.26 10.49 -12.54
C LEU A 239 8.18 9.51 -11.36
N PRO A 240 7.91 9.97 -10.13
CA PRO A 240 7.78 9.07 -8.99
C PRO A 240 6.55 8.16 -9.17
N PHE A 241 6.80 6.88 -9.39
CA PHE A 241 5.75 5.91 -9.72
C PHE A 241 5.48 4.97 -8.55
N LEU A 242 4.20 4.74 -8.25
CA LEU A 242 3.70 3.73 -7.32
C LEU A 242 2.86 2.71 -8.08
N GLY A 243 3.43 1.54 -8.37
CA GLY A 243 2.75 0.41 -8.96
C GLY A 243 1.78 -0.22 -7.96
N ALA A 244 0.51 0.10 -8.11
CA ALA A 244 -0.54 -0.45 -7.27
C ALA A 244 -0.64 -1.97 -7.47
N HIS A 245 -0.98 -2.69 -6.41
CA HIS A 245 -1.21 -4.13 -6.44
C HIS A 245 0.02 -4.90 -6.95
N PHE A 246 1.19 -4.62 -6.37
CA PHE A 246 2.46 -5.13 -6.86
C PHE A 246 2.72 -4.77 -8.34
N GLY A 247 2.23 -3.61 -8.80
CA GLY A 247 2.31 -3.20 -10.19
C GLY A 247 1.65 -4.19 -11.16
N SER A 248 0.67 -4.96 -10.71
CA SER A 248 0.05 -6.08 -11.45
C SER A 248 1.03 -7.21 -11.80
N LEU A 249 2.14 -7.34 -11.05
CA LEU A 249 3.15 -8.40 -11.16
C LEU A 249 3.08 -9.37 -9.96
N GLU A 250 1.96 -9.39 -9.25
CA GLU A 250 1.78 -10.12 -7.97
C GLU A 250 2.09 -11.61 -8.04
N TRP A 251 2.02 -12.21 -9.23
CA TRP A 251 2.13 -13.66 -9.43
C TRP A 251 3.59 -14.16 -9.37
N SER A 252 4.58 -13.25 -9.44
CA SER A 252 6.00 -13.62 -9.40
C SER A 252 6.89 -12.54 -8.80
N VAL A 253 7.50 -12.87 -7.66
CA VAL A 253 8.55 -12.04 -7.05
C VAL A 253 9.77 -11.84 -7.96
N ASP A 254 10.03 -12.73 -8.93
CA ASP A 254 11.10 -12.52 -9.92
C ASP A 254 10.70 -11.46 -10.95
N ALA A 255 9.43 -11.45 -11.36
CA ALA A 255 8.94 -10.44 -12.29
C ALA A 255 8.92 -9.05 -11.64
N LEU A 256 8.47 -8.99 -10.38
CA LEU A 256 8.59 -7.80 -9.53
C LEU A 256 10.04 -7.33 -9.38
N ALA A 257 10.97 -8.25 -9.09
CA ALA A 257 12.39 -7.93 -8.93
C ALA A 257 12.96 -7.26 -10.19
N ARG A 258 12.69 -7.83 -11.38
CA ARG A 258 13.13 -7.26 -12.66
C ARG A 258 12.55 -5.87 -12.89
N PHE A 259 11.24 -5.70 -12.68
CA PHE A 259 10.59 -4.40 -12.83
C PHE A 259 11.21 -3.32 -11.93
N LEU A 260 11.48 -3.64 -10.66
CA LEU A 260 12.09 -2.70 -9.72
C LEU A 260 13.56 -2.36 -10.04
N GLU A 261 14.27 -3.27 -10.71
CA GLU A 261 15.64 -3.08 -11.21
C GLU A 261 15.66 -2.23 -12.50
N GLU A 262 14.72 -2.45 -13.41
CA GLU A 262 14.58 -1.73 -14.67
C GLU A 262 14.03 -0.30 -14.49
N HIS A 263 13.20 -0.08 -13.45
CA HIS A 263 12.61 1.22 -13.11
C HIS A 263 13.01 1.67 -11.69
N PRO A 264 14.18 2.29 -11.49
CA PRO A 264 14.72 2.63 -10.16
C PRO A 264 13.87 3.60 -9.31
N SER A 265 12.99 4.39 -9.94
CA SER A 265 12.08 5.32 -9.26
C SER A 265 10.76 4.67 -8.80
N ALA A 266 10.44 3.47 -9.29
CA ALA A 266 9.15 2.82 -9.05
C ALA A 266 9.07 2.19 -7.65
N VAL A 267 8.02 2.42 -6.88
CA VAL A 267 7.71 1.59 -5.71
C VAL A 267 6.45 0.80 -5.98
N VAL A 268 6.15 -0.21 -5.18
CA VAL A 268 4.92 -1.01 -5.29
C VAL A 268 4.22 -1.11 -3.95
N ASP A 269 2.90 -1.32 -3.96
CA ASP A 269 2.14 -1.62 -2.75
C ASP A 269 1.65 -3.08 -2.70
N THR A 270 1.27 -3.54 -1.50
CA THR A 270 0.71 -4.88 -1.26
C THR A 270 -0.79 -5.00 -1.52
N ALA A 271 -1.44 -3.90 -1.95
CA ALA A 271 -2.89 -3.73 -1.90
C ALA A 271 -3.62 -4.81 -2.69
N ALA A 272 -4.61 -5.47 -2.08
CA ALA A 272 -5.37 -6.58 -2.67
C ALA A 272 -4.55 -7.79 -3.17
N ARG A 273 -3.25 -7.90 -2.85
CA ARG A 273 -2.34 -8.92 -3.42
C ARG A 273 -1.59 -9.78 -2.40
N MET A 274 -1.95 -9.69 -1.13
CA MET A 274 -1.37 -10.53 -0.08
C MET A 274 -1.58 -12.03 -0.36
N GLY A 275 -2.77 -12.43 -0.80
CA GLY A 275 -3.06 -13.84 -1.14
C GLY A 275 -2.14 -14.42 -2.23
N GLN A 276 -1.78 -13.65 -3.26
CA GLN A 276 -0.87 -14.10 -4.32
C GLN A 276 0.59 -14.16 -3.84
N LEU A 277 0.99 -13.26 -2.92
CA LEU A 277 2.30 -13.33 -2.26
C LEU A 277 2.38 -14.56 -1.33
N GLU A 278 1.33 -14.81 -0.56
CA GLU A 278 1.18 -15.96 0.34
C GLU A 278 1.17 -17.29 -0.44
N TYR A 279 0.48 -17.33 -1.58
CA TYR A 279 0.50 -18.48 -2.51
C TYR A 279 1.92 -18.84 -2.98
N GLN A 280 2.75 -17.83 -3.24
CA GLN A 280 4.15 -18.04 -3.57
C GLN A 280 4.93 -18.56 -2.36
N SER A 281 4.66 -18.06 -1.15
CA SER A 281 5.32 -18.52 0.08
C SER A 281 5.02 -19.98 0.42
N GLN A 282 3.83 -20.49 0.08
CA GLN A 282 3.51 -21.92 0.21
C GLN A 282 4.41 -22.82 -0.65
N ARG A 283 4.97 -22.28 -1.74
CA ARG A 283 5.82 -23.01 -2.68
C ARG A 283 7.30 -22.81 -2.41
N ASP A 284 7.68 -21.56 -2.15
CA ASP A 284 9.06 -21.19 -1.86
C ASP A 284 9.10 -20.00 -0.89
N TRP A 285 8.90 -20.31 0.40
CA TRP A 285 8.94 -19.34 1.49
C TRP A 285 10.25 -18.55 1.53
N LYS A 286 11.39 -19.21 1.29
CA LYS A 286 12.70 -18.56 1.35
C LYS A 286 12.84 -17.52 0.25
N LYS A 287 12.42 -17.85 -0.98
CA LYS A 287 12.46 -16.92 -2.11
C LYS A 287 11.60 -15.67 -1.89
N VAL A 288 10.37 -15.84 -1.41
CA VAL A 288 9.50 -14.69 -1.12
C VAL A 288 10.10 -13.84 0.00
N ARG A 289 10.59 -14.47 1.07
CA ARG A 289 11.23 -13.74 2.16
C ARG A 289 12.47 -12.96 1.69
N ASP A 290 13.34 -13.59 0.89
CA ASP A 290 14.54 -12.95 0.37
C ASP A 290 14.20 -11.77 -0.55
N PHE A 291 13.13 -11.87 -1.35
CA PHE A 291 12.61 -10.74 -2.13
C PHE A 291 12.20 -9.57 -1.22
N MET A 292 11.37 -9.83 -0.20
CA MET A 292 10.92 -8.78 0.73
C MET A 292 12.10 -8.12 1.46
N LEU A 293 13.15 -8.88 1.79
CA LEU A 293 14.38 -8.32 2.38
C LEU A 293 15.17 -7.48 1.39
N LYS A 294 15.38 -7.96 0.16
CA LYS A 294 16.19 -7.27 -0.86
C LYS A 294 15.53 -5.97 -1.30
N TYR A 295 14.21 -5.98 -1.50
CA TYR A 295 13.44 -4.82 -1.98
C TYR A 295 12.65 -4.12 -0.87
N GLN A 296 13.05 -4.28 0.39
CA GLN A 296 12.38 -3.68 1.56
C GLN A 296 12.17 -2.17 1.45
N ASP A 297 13.01 -1.46 0.69
CA ASP A 297 12.94 -0.03 0.46
C ASP A 297 12.04 0.34 -0.74
N ARG A 298 11.30 -0.61 -1.33
CA ARG A 298 10.50 -0.36 -2.54
C ARG A 298 9.08 -0.90 -2.43
N ILE A 299 8.68 -1.37 -1.25
CA ILE A 299 7.39 -2.01 -0.97
C ILE A 299 6.66 -1.21 0.11
N LEU A 300 5.45 -0.75 -0.19
CA LEU A 300 4.57 -0.05 0.74
C LEU A 300 3.45 -0.99 1.18
N TYR A 301 3.04 -0.88 2.44
CA TYR A 301 1.82 -1.52 2.89
C TYR A 301 0.59 -0.82 2.31
N GLY A 302 -0.35 -1.61 1.81
CA GLY A 302 -1.65 -1.15 1.36
C GLY A 302 -2.65 -2.31 1.36
N THR A 303 -3.93 -2.03 1.57
CA THR A 303 -4.95 -3.09 1.64
C THR A 303 -5.93 -3.12 0.48
N ASP A 304 -6.09 -2.01 -0.24
CA ASP A 304 -7.22 -1.77 -1.16
C ASP A 304 -8.58 -1.79 -0.46
N GLY A 305 -8.59 -1.60 0.86
CA GLY A 305 -9.82 -1.53 1.66
C GLY A 305 -10.57 -0.22 1.43
N GLY A 306 -11.77 -0.11 2.00
CA GLY A 306 -12.52 1.13 1.87
C GLY A 306 -13.85 1.21 2.59
N VAL A 307 -14.38 2.43 2.62
CA VAL A 307 -15.73 2.76 3.13
C VAL A 307 -16.52 3.36 1.98
N GLN A 308 -17.57 2.68 1.54
CA GLN A 308 -18.28 3.05 0.31
C GLN A 308 -19.33 4.13 0.56
N ALA A 309 -20.00 4.10 1.71
CA ALA A 309 -21.13 4.98 2.02
C ALA A 309 -21.19 5.34 3.53
N PRO A 310 -21.91 6.41 3.91
CA PRO A 310 -22.18 6.73 5.31
C PRO A 310 -22.80 5.55 6.07
N GLY A 311 -22.48 5.43 7.37
CA GLY A 311 -23.04 4.38 8.23
C GLY A 311 -22.40 2.99 8.06
N GLN A 312 -21.41 2.84 7.19
CA GLN A 312 -20.65 1.58 7.00
C GLN A 312 -19.37 1.51 7.85
N ALA A 313 -19.05 2.55 8.61
CA ALA A 313 -17.76 2.65 9.31
C ALA A 313 -17.48 1.46 10.25
N ALA A 314 -18.47 1.06 11.07
CA ALA A 314 -18.29 -0.04 12.02
C ALA A 314 -18.06 -1.39 11.32
N SER A 315 -18.83 -1.71 10.28
CA SER A 315 -18.67 -2.96 9.54
C SER A 315 -17.40 -2.98 8.69
N ALA A 316 -16.99 -1.83 8.15
CA ALA A 316 -15.71 -1.68 7.46
C ALA A 316 -14.54 -1.88 8.43
N LEU A 317 -14.61 -1.30 9.64
CA LEU A 317 -13.56 -1.44 10.65
C LEU A 317 -13.37 -2.89 11.06
N ILE A 318 -14.45 -3.63 11.34
CA ILE A 318 -14.37 -5.06 11.71
C ILE A 318 -13.72 -5.89 10.59
N GLN A 319 -14.05 -5.60 9.33
CA GLN A 319 -13.43 -6.28 8.19
C GLN A 319 -11.95 -5.93 8.06
N MET A 320 -11.61 -4.65 8.23
CA MET A 320 -10.24 -4.18 8.12
C MET A 320 -9.35 -4.69 9.26
N GLN A 321 -9.82 -4.71 10.50
CA GLN A 321 -9.07 -5.28 11.63
C GLN A 321 -8.66 -6.73 11.37
N LYS A 322 -9.57 -7.55 10.83
CA LYS A 322 -9.25 -8.94 10.46
C LYS A 322 -8.15 -9.01 9.40
N ARG A 323 -8.25 -8.17 8.37
CA ARG A 323 -7.24 -8.11 7.30
C ARG A 323 -5.89 -7.62 7.82
N TRP A 324 -5.86 -6.50 8.54
CA TRP A 324 -4.64 -5.92 9.09
C TRP A 324 -3.93 -6.89 10.05
N GLN A 325 -4.67 -7.60 10.90
CA GLN A 325 -4.12 -8.62 11.79
C GLN A 325 -3.57 -9.82 11.00
N SER A 326 -4.32 -10.33 10.01
CA SER A 326 -3.86 -11.43 9.15
C SER A 326 -2.56 -11.07 8.42
N ASP A 327 -2.50 -9.87 7.81
CA ASP A 327 -1.32 -9.39 7.11
C ASP A 327 -0.13 -9.23 8.08
N TRP A 328 -0.37 -8.70 9.29
CA TRP A 328 0.66 -8.55 10.32
C TRP A 328 1.23 -9.90 10.75
N ILE A 329 0.37 -10.88 11.06
CA ILE A 329 0.79 -12.24 11.43
C ILE A 329 1.65 -12.83 10.32
N TYR A 330 1.24 -12.67 9.05
CA TYR A 330 2.01 -13.17 7.92
C TYR A 330 3.36 -12.46 7.76
N LEU A 331 3.43 -11.14 7.90
CA LEU A 331 4.69 -10.40 7.68
C LEU A 331 5.65 -10.51 8.87
N ALA A 332 5.15 -10.45 10.11
CA ALA A 332 5.96 -10.27 11.31
C ALA A 332 6.33 -11.58 12.03
N SER A 333 5.54 -12.64 11.88
CA SER A 333 5.69 -13.87 12.67
C SER A 333 6.17 -15.07 11.85
N ARG A 334 6.46 -16.19 12.53
CA ARG A 334 6.63 -17.52 11.90
C ARG A 334 5.36 -18.36 11.96
N GLU A 335 4.26 -17.80 12.48
CA GLU A 335 3.02 -18.54 12.68
C GLU A 335 2.44 -19.00 11.35
N GLU A 336 1.79 -20.15 11.38
CA GLU A 336 0.99 -20.65 10.27
C GLU A 336 -0.46 -20.22 10.49
N GLN A 337 -1.09 -19.71 9.43
CA GLN A 337 -2.49 -19.31 9.47
C GLN A 337 -3.24 -19.74 8.21
N SER A 338 -4.53 -19.99 8.36
CA SER A 338 -5.44 -20.18 7.24
C SER A 338 -6.01 -18.83 6.81
N VAL A 339 -5.84 -18.50 5.53
CA VAL A 339 -6.35 -17.26 4.92
C VAL A 339 -7.51 -17.58 3.97
N PRO A 340 -8.48 -16.66 3.77
CA PRO A 340 -9.64 -16.92 2.93
C PRO A 340 -9.30 -17.07 1.43
N GLU A 341 -8.12 -16.62 1.00
CA GLU A 341 -7.62 -16.68 -0.37
C GLU A 341 -7.08 -18.06 -0.76
N LEU A 342 -6.64 -18.88 0.20
CA LEU A 342 -5.87 -20.12 -0.05
C LEU A 342 -6.52 -21.35 0.58
N ASP A 343 -6.29 -22.53 -0.02
CA ASP A 343 -6.84 -23.80 0.47
C ASP A 343 -5.97 -24.46 1.54
N LEU A 344 -4.68 -24.16 1.54
CA LEU A 344 -3.73 -24.62 2.55
C LEU A 344 -3.34 -23.45 3.48
N PRO A 345 -2.88 -23.72 4.71
CA PRO A 345 -2.29 -22.70 5.56
C PRO A 345 -1.02 -22.09 4.94
N VAL A 346 -0.69 -20.86 5.33
CA VAL A 346 0.54 -20.17 4.94
C VAL A 346 1.36 -19.81 6.17
N LYS A 347 2.67 -20.02 6.07
CA LYS A 347 3.64 -19.67 7.10
C LYS A 347 4.09 -18.22 6.95
N GLY A 348 4.10 -17.46 8.05
CA GLY A 348 4.59 -16.09 8.09
C GLY A 348 6.08 -15.95 7.76
N LEU A 349 6.45 -14.81 7.19
CA LEU A 349 7.78 -14.46 6.69
C LEU A 349 8.77 -14.11 7.80
N HIS A 350 8.30 -13.72 8.99
CA HIS A 350 9.14 -13.29 10.11
C HIS A 350 10.19 -12.27 9.67
N LEU A 351 9.72 -11.16 9.11
CA LEU A 351 10.57 -10.06 8.66
C LEU A 351 11.14 -9.30 9.87
N PRO A 352 12.40 -8.82 9.81
CA PRO A 352 12.98 -8.01 10.88
C PRO A 352 12.17 -6.73 11.13
N ARG A 353 12.22 -6.24 12.37
CA ARG A 353 11.58 -4.98 12.79
C ARG A 353 11.88 -3.82 11.83
N SER A 354 13.15 -3.64 11.49
CA SER A 354 13.59 -2.57 10.57
C SER A 354 13.00 -2.66 9.17
N VAL A 355 12.63 -3.86 8.72
CA VAL A 355 11.97 -4.10 7.41
C VAL A 355 10.47 -3.79 7.53
N LEU A 356 9.84 -4.21 8.62
CA LEU A 356 8.43 -3.94 8.88
C LEU A 356 8.16 -2.46 9.04
N ASP A 357 9.01 -1.72 9.78
CA ASP A 357 8.89 -0.27 9.92
C ASP A 357 8.93 0.45 8.56
N LYS A 358 9.81 0.00 7.66
CA LYS A 358 9.87 0.52 6.28
C LYS A 358 8.59 0.23 5.50
N ILE A 359 8.10 -1.01 5.53
CA ILE A 359 6.91 -1.42 4.77
C ILE A 359 5.65 -0.72 5.31
N TYR A 360 5.47 -0.70 6.64
CA TYR A 360 4.27 -0.16 7.27
C TYR A 360 4.22 1.36 7.30
N HIS A 361 5.34 2.09 7.34
CA HIS A 361 5.28 3.56 7.35
C HIS A 361 6.48 4.28 6.71
N GLY A 362 7.70 3.76 6.86
CA GLY A 362 8.93 4.45 6.43
C GLY A 362 8.98 4.74 4.93
N ASN A 363 8.58 3.78 4.09
CA ASN A 363 8.58 3.93 2.64
C ASN A 363 7.49 4.89 2.16
N ALA A 364 6.30 4.87 2.79
CA ALA A 364 5.26 5.84 2.48
C ALA A 364 5.71 7.27 2.82
N ARG A 365 6.33 7.49 3.98
CA ARG A 365 6.89 8.80 4.35
C ARG A 365 8.03 9.24 3.43
N ARG A 366 8.88 8.31 2.98
CA ARG A 366 9.95 8.64 2.01
C ARG A 366 9.38 8.99 0.65
N LEU A 367 8.36 8.27 0.19
CA LEU A 367 7.68 8.58 -1.07
C LEU A 367 6.94 9.92 -0.97
N PHE A 368 6.38 10.24 0.19
CA PHE A 368 5.60 11.46 0.44
C PHE A 368 6.16 12.26 1.64
N PRO A 369 7.27 13.01 1.46
CA PRO A 369 8.01 13.61 2.57
C PRO A 369 7.27 14.73 3.31
N THR A 370 6.25 15.33 2.70
CA THR A 370 5.44 16.41 3.31
C THR A 370 4.14 15.89 3.94
N ALA A 371 3.90 14.59 3.90
CA ALA A 371 2.65 13.96 4.29
C ALA A 371 2.66 13.46 5.74
N TRP A 372 1.48 13.41 6.37
CA TRP A 372 1.31 12.92 7.75
C TRP A 372 2.27 13.58 8.75
N THR A 373 2.46 14.89 8.60
CA THR A 373 3.22 15.73 9.55
C THR A 373 2.37 15.97 10.80
N GLU A 374 3.04 16.16 11.95
CA GLU A 374 2.38 16.36 13.25
C GLU A 374 1.98 17.81 13.52
#